data_AF-A0A2D4G4Q3-F1
#
_entry.id   AF-A0A2D4G4Q3-F1
#
_cell.length_a   1.000
_cell.length_b   1.000
_cell.length_c   1.000
_cell.angle_alpha   90.00
_cell.angle_beta   90.00
_cell.angle_gamma   90.00
#
_symmetry.space_group_name_H-M   'P 1'
#
loop_
_entity.id
_entity.type
_entity.pdbx_description
1 polymer ?
#
loop_
_entity_poly.entity_id
_entity_poly.type
_entity_poly.pdbx_seq_one_letter_code
_entity_poly.pdbx_strand_id
1 'polypeptide(L)'
;KTITLFPDGMKKPGLPGVGMSTCLRPPLHFSDTCFVSTSSELYQLSPSIPLDVLKVKAINMLTEAVQDGGQHTRDPVGGSVEFQFVPVLKLVCTLLIMG
;
A
#
# COMPACT_ATOMS: atom_id res chain seq x y z
N LYS A 1 0.03 -4.05 29.87
CA LYS A 1 0.76 -3.04 29.06
C LYS A 1 1.96 -3.72 28.42
N THR A 2 1.90 -4.04 27.12
CA THR A 2 2.86 -4.90 26.40
C THR A 2 3.69 -4.16 25.34
N ILE A 3 3.47 -2.85 25.15
CA ILE A 3 4.25 -2.02 24.22
C ILE A 3 5.41 -1.38 24.98
N THR A 4 6.63 -1.57 24.48
CA THR A 4 7.88 -1.01 25.04
C THR A 4 8.66 -0.26 23.96
N LEU A 5 9.50 0.68 24.37
CA LEU A 5 10.37 1.43 23.44
C LEU A 5 11.51 0.56 22.88
N PHE A 6 11.93 -0.44 23.65
CA PHE A 6 13.05 -1.31 23.34
C PHE A 6 12.59 -2.76 23.46
N PRO A 7 12.36 -3.47 22.34
CA PRO A 7 11.81 -4.83 22.38
C PRO A 7 12.81 -5.84 22.98
N ASP A 8 14.11 -5.66 22.74
CA ASP A 8 15.15 -6.65 23.08
C ASP A 8 15.96 -6.28 24.34
N GLY A 9 15.51 -5.29 25.14
CA GLY A 9 16.20 -4.82 26.36
C GLY A 9 17.53 -4.07 26.12
N MET A 10 18.13 -4.25 24.94
CA MET A 10 19.17 -3.39 24.39
C MET A 10 18.56 -2.01 24.11
N LYS A 11 19.27 -0.91 24.40
CA LYS A 11 18.82 0.48 24.11
C LYS A 11 18.82 0.80 22.60
N LYS A 12 18.36 -0.13 21.76
CA LYS A 12 18.23 -0.03 20.31
C LYS A 12 16.75 -0.02 19.96
N PRO A 13 16.25 1.02 19.28
CA PRO A 13 14.86 1.04 18.83
C PRO A 13 14.60 -0.07 17.81
N GLY A 14 13.37 -0.59 17.79
CA GLY A 14 12.92 -1.51 16.75
C GLY A 14 12.73 -0.81 15.40
N LEU A 15 12.44 -1.59 14.36
CA LEU A 15 12.06 -1.06 13.05
C LEU A 15 10.69 -0.35 13.14
N PRO A 16 10.48 0.77 12.43
CA PRO A 16 9.15 1.37 12.33
C PRO A 16 8.21 0.49 11.51
N GLY A 17 6.90 0.62 11.75
CA GLY A 17 5.87 -0.10 10.98
C GLY A 17 5.71 -1.58 11.34
N VAL A 18 6.33 -2.05 12.43
CA VAL A 18 6.21 -3.43 12.91
C VAL A 18 5.45 -3.52 14.22
N GLY A 19 4.85 -4.68 14.48
CA GLY A 19 4.18 -4.98 15.75
C GLY A 19 2.78 -4.40 15.86
N MET A 20 2.22 -4.49 17.07
CA MET A 20 0.86 -4.03 17.36
C MET A 20 0.82 -2.51 17.52
N SER A 21 -0.14 -1.88 16.86
CA SER A 21 -0.52 -0.49 17.16
C SER A 21 -1.75 -0.47 18.07
N THR A 22 -1.78 0.46 19.02
CA THR A 22 -2.93 0.69 19.92
C THR A 22 -3.69 1.97 19.58
N CYS A 23 -3.37 2.62 18.47
CA CYS A 23 -4.11 3.79 18.01
C CYS A 23 -5.52 3.39 17.54
N LEU A 24 -6.51 4.23 17.85
CA LEU A 24 -7.85 4.07 17.27
C LEU A 24 -7.78 4.47 15.80
N ARG A 25 -8.05 3.52 14.90
CA ARG A 25 -8.11 3.76 13.45
C ARG A 25 -9.54 3.52 12.97
N PRO A 26 -10.16 4.48 12.25
CA PRO A 26 -11.47 4.24 11.66
C PRO A 26 -11.35 3.10 10.61
N PRO A 27 -12.30 2.17 10.56
CA PRO A 27 -12.30 1.14 9.53
C PRO A 27 -12.56 1.76 8.16
N LEU A 28 -12.00 1.12 7.13
CA LEU A 28 -12.27 1.47 5.74
C LEU A 28 -13.59 0.82 5.33
N HIS A 29 -14.50 1.62 4.76
CA HIS A 29 -15.80 1.13 4.30
C HIS A 29 -15.85 1.10 2.76
N PHE A 30 -16.00 -0.11 2.24
CA PHE A 30 -16.14 -0.38 0.81
C PHE A 30 -17.46 -1.10 0.52
N SER A 31 -17.99 -0.91 -0.67
CA SER A 31 -19.17 -1.61 -1.20
C SER A 31 -18.91 -2.12 -2.60
N ASP A 32 -19.53 -3.24 -2.96
CA ASP A 32 -19.45 -3.76 -4.32
C ASP A 32 -20.23 -2.85 -5.27
N THR A 33 -19.69 -2.61 -6.45
CA THR A 33 -20.36 -1.79 -7.46
C THR A 33 -21.46 -2.59 -8.15
N CYS A 34 -22.67 -2.05 -8.19
CA CYS A 34 -23.81 -2.67 -8.86
C CYS A 34 -24.76 -1.60 -9.43
N PHE A 35 -25.08 -1.68 -10.72
CA PHE A 35 -25.96 -0.70 -11.39
C PHE A 35 -27.44 -1.09 -11.36
N VAL A 36 -27.76 -2.33 -11.00
CA VAL A 36 -29.14 -2.86 -11.02
C VAL A 36 -29.75 -2.91 -9.62
N SER A 37 -28.94 -2.73 -8.58
CA SER A 37 -29.41 -2.73 -7.20
C SER A 37 -30.01 -1.38 -6.80
N THR A 38 -31.05 -1.42 -5.98
CA THR A 38 -31.70 -0.22 -5.40
C THR A 38 -31.15 0.15 -4.02
N SER A 39 -30.04 -0.48 -3.58
CA SER A 39 -29.46 -0.25 -2.25
C SER A 39 -28.78 1.13 -2.15
N SER A 40 -29.18 1.92 -1.16
CA SER A 40 -28.61 3.26 -0.91
C SER A 40 -27.12 3.25 -0.53
N GLU A 41 -26.62 2.14 0.01
CA GLU A 41 -25.19 1.91 0.37
C GLU A 41 -24.23 2.18 -0.80
N LEU A 42 -24.67 1.95 -2.04
CA LEU A 42 -23.88 2.14 -3.26
C LEU A 42 -23.46 3.59 -3.51
N TYR A 43 -24.17 4.55 -2.91
CA TYR A 43 -23.90 5.98 -3.04
C TYR A 43 -23.22 6.57 -1.80
N GLN A 44 -23.09 5.79 -0.72
CA GLN A 44 -22.54 6.25 0.56
C GLN A 44 -21.12 5.73 0.79
N LEU A 45 -20.76 4.57 0.21
CA LEU A 45 -19.49 3.91 0.41
C LEU A 45 -18.62 3.94 -0.86
N SER A 46 -17.30 3.77 -0.68
CA SER A 46 -16.37 3.68 -1.82
C SER A 46 -16.48 2.32 -2.51
N PRO A 47 -16.17 2.21 -3.81
CA PRO A 47 -16.16 0.93 -4.50
C PRO A 47 -15.08 -0.01 -3.94
N SER A 48 -15.41 -1.29 -3.81
CA SER A 48 -14.49 -2.33 -3.35
C SER A 48 -13.42 -2.64 -4.41
N ILE A 49 -12.22 -2.97 -3.92
CA ILE A 49 -11.09 -3.44 -4.74
C ILE A 49 -10.36 -4.54 -3.97
N PRO A 50 -9.87 -5.62 -4.61
CA PRO A 50 -9.16 -6.70 -3.92
C PRO A 50 -7.77 -6.23 -3.45
N LEU A 51 -7.71 -5.65 -2.24
CA LEU A 51 -6.50 -5.03 -1.68
C LEU A 51 -5.34 -6.02 -1.53
N ASP A 52 -5.59 -7.30 -1.23
CA ASP A 52 -4.52 -8.30 -1.11
C ASP A 52 -3.82 -8.58 -2.44
N VAL A 53 -4.59 -8.68 -3.52
CA VAL A 53 -4.04 -8.86 -4.87
C VAL A 53 -3.27 -7.61 -5.29
N LEU A 54 -3.83 -6.43 -5.02
CA LEU A 54 -3.21 -5.15 -5.33
C LEU A 54 -1.90 -4.94 -4.56
N LYS A 55 -1.86 -5.30 -3.27
CA LYS A 55 -0.66 -5.26 -2.42
C LYS A 55 0.48 -6.09 -3.01
N VAL A 56 0.20 -7.36 -3.35
CA VAL A 56 1.22 -8.24 -3.93
C VAL A 56 1.68 -7.70 -5.28
N LYS A 57 0.75 -7.24 -6.13
CA LYS A 57 1.10 -6.67 -7.43
C LYS A 57 1.94 -5.40 -7.30
N ALA A 58 1.64 -4.52 -6.36
CA ALA A 58 2.39 -3.29 -6.11
C ALA A 58 3.83 -3.56 -5.65
N ILE A 59 4.04 -4.54 -4.75
CA ILE A 59 5.38 -4.95 -4.30
C ILE A 59 6.19 -5.54 -5.45
N ASN A 60 5.57 -6.39 -6.28
CA ASN A 60 6.25 -6.97 -7.44
C ASN A 60 6.65 -5.88 -8.45
N MET A 61 5.73 -4.98 -8.80
CA MET A 61 6.02 -3.87 -9.71
C MET A 61 7.15 -2.97 -9.19
N LEU A 62 7.18 -2.68 -7.88
CA LEU A 62 8.27 -1.90 -7.30
C LEU A 62 9.62 -2.64 -7.37
N THR A 63 9.59 -3.96 -7.10
CA THR A 63 10.78 -4.82 -7.15
C THR A 63 11.37 -4.87 -8.56
N GLU A 64 10.51 -5.11 -9.55
CA GLU A 64 10.86 -5.10 -10.98
C GLU A 64 11.41 -3.74 -11.40
N ALA A 65 10.73 -2.64 -11.04
CA ALA A 65 11.18 -1.29 -11.37
C ALA A 65 12.59 -1.00 -10.82
N VAL A 66 12.88 -1.40 -9.58
CA VAL A 66 14.21 -1.22 -8.97
C VAL A 66 15.28 -2.08 -9.67
N GLN A 67 14.96 -3.34 -10.00
CA GLN A 67 15.89 -4.22 -10.71
C GLN A 67 16.24 -3.69 -12.10
N ASP A 68 15.23 -3.28 -12.87
CA ASP A 68 15.39 -2.75 -14.23
C ASP A 68 16.05 -1.36 -14.23
N GLY A 69 15.75 -0.53 -13.23
CA GLY A 69 16.33 0.80 -13.08
C GLY A 69 17.84 0.77 -12.78
N GLY A 70 18.33 -0.28 -12.11
CA GLY A 70 19.76 -0.46 -11.81
C GLY A 70 20.63 -0.73 -13.04
N GLN A 71 20.04 -1.20 -14.15
CA GLN A 71 20.75 -1.60 -15.36
C GLN A 71 21.00 -0.44 -16.36
N HIS A 72 20.64 0.81 -16.00
CA HIS A 72 20.68 1.96 -16.91
C HIS A 72 19.98 1.66 -18.25
N THR A 73 18.79 1.07 -18.14
CA THR A 73 17.98 0.61 -19.27
C THR A 73 17.59 1.78 -20.16
N ARG A 74 17.84 1.65 -21.47
CA ARG A 74 17.56 2.70 -22.47
C ARG A 74 16.09 2.82 -22.86
N ASP A 75 15.28 1.83 -22.49
CA ASP A 75 13.85 1.76 -22.75
C ASP A 75 13.09 1.54 -21.43
N PRO A 76 12.99 2.56 -20.57
CA PRO A 76 12.21 2.46 -19.34
C PRO A 76 10.72 2.33 -19.65
N VAL A 77 9.99 1.63 -18.79
CA VAL A 77 8.53 1.49 -18.90
C VAL A 77 7.87 2.89 -18.98
N GLY A 78 7.07 3.11 -20.01
CA GLY A 78 6.42 4.40 -20.25
C GLY A 78 7.33 5.47 -20.88
N GLY A 79 8.52 5.10 -21.36
CA GLY A 79 9.42 5.99 -22.12
C GLY A 79 10.23 6.98 -21.27
N SER A 80 10.01 7.00 -19.96
CA SER A 80 10.84 7.76 -19.00
C SER A 80 10.88 7.02 -17.66
N VAL A 81 11.99 7.18 -16.94
CA VAL A 81 12.16 6.70 -15.56
C VAL A 81 11.06 7.24 -14.63
N GLU A 82 10.56 8.45 -14.89
CA GLU A 82 9.46 9.03 -14.11
C GLU A 82 8.18 8.17 -14.21
N PHE A 83 7.85 7.71 -15.41
CA PHE A 83 6.66 6.87 -15.64
C PHE A 83 6.84 5.44 -15.12
N GLN A 84 8.08 4.97 -15.03
CA GLN A 84 8.40 3.68 -14.43
C GLN A 84 8.20 3.68 -12.91
N PHE A 85 8.56 4.76 -12.20
CA PHE A 85 8.57 4.78 -10.73
C PHE A 85 7.40 5.54 -10.09
N VAL A 86 7.05 6.73 -10.59
CA VAL A 86 6.13 7.64 -9.88
C VAL A 86 4.75 7.02 -9.63
N PRO A 87 4.08 6.35 -10.59
CA PRO A 87 2.77 5.75 -10.35
C PRO A 87 2.83 4.63 -9.31
N VAL A 88 3.86 3.78 -9.38
CA VAL A 88 4.04 2.64 -8.47
C VAL A 88 4.34 3.13 -7.05
N LEU A 89 5.21 4.12 -6.90
CA LEU A 89 5.52 4.72 -5.59
C LEU A 89 4.29 5.38 -4.97
N LYS A 90 3.50 6.11 -5.75
CA LYS A 90 2.23 6.69 -5.26
C LYS A 90 1.29 5.60 -4.76
N LEU A 91 1.12 4.52 -5.52
CA LEU A 91 0.28 3.39 -5.13
C LEU A 91 0.76 2.73 -3.82
N VAL A 92 2.06 2.43 -3.72
CA VAL A 92 2.64 1.81 -2.52
C VAL A 92 2.48 2.71 -1.30
N CYS A 93 2.72 4.02 -1.45
CA CYS A 93 2.51 4.98 -0.37
C CYS A 93 1.05 5.02 0.08
N THR A 94 0.09 5.03 -0.85
CA THR A 94 -1.34 5.02 -0.52
C THR A 94 -1.72 3.76 0.26
N LEU A 95 -1.29 2.58 -0.21
CA LEU A 95 -1.55 1.31 0.48
C LEU A 95 -0.90 1.25 1.87
N LEU A 96 0.32 1.78 2.01
CA LEU A 96 1.02 1.82 3.30
C LEU A 96 0.32 2.73 4.32
N ILE A 97 -0.27 3.84 3.87
CA ILE A 97 -1.02 4.77 4.72
C ILE A 97 -2.35 4.15 5.19
N MET A 98 -3.00 3.35 4.33
CA MET A 98 -4.23 2.63 4.67
C MET A 98 -4.03 1.63 5.83
N GLY A 99 -2.81 1.08 5.96
CA GLY A 99 -2.42 0.15 7.03
C GLY A 99 -2.92 -1.26 6.81
#